data_AF-H2XQM0-F1
#
_entry.id   AF-H2XQM0-F1
#
_cell.length_a   1.000
_cell.length_b   1.000
_cell.length_c   1.000
_cell.angle_alpha   90.00
_cell.angle_beta   90.00
_cell.angle_gamma   90.00
#
_symmetry.space_group_name_H-M   'P 1'
#
loop_
_entity.id
_entity.type
_entity.pdbx_description
1 polymer ?
#
loop_
_entity_poly.entity_id
_entity_poly.type
_entity_poly.pdbx_seq_one_letter_code
_entity_poly.pdbx_strand_id
1 'polypeptide(L)'
;MAVKALPADTLLCSTDLFMLMSPEYLHHARLNTVPGERLSFPVPFQRVLPLDNDDEGISRSSGFWRSFDYGLFCGYKQDIMRACEGQNFASGADLYERALSTGLNVFRAPEHALSIGWHERECRDEQLSVDEQRNCEEMNKNLNLASSAIN
;
A
#
# COMPACT_ATOMS: atom_id res chain seq x y z
N MET A 1 18.47 12.78 2.43
CA MET A 1 17.21 12.97 1.66
C MET A 1 17.49 12.82 0.16
N ALA A 2 17.42 11.61 -0.38
CA ALA A 2 17.58 11.37 -1.82
C ALA A 2 16.40 11.93 -2.64
N VAL A 3 15.20 12.01 -2.04
CA VAL A 3 13.96 12.42 -2.72
C VAL A 3 13.91 13.91 -3.09
N LYS A 4 14.55 14.80 -2.30
CA LYS A 4 14.55 16.25 -2.58
C LYS A 4 15.28 16.60 -3.88
N ALA A 5 16.32 15.84 -4.24
CA ALA A 5 17.13 16.08 -5.43
C ALA A 5 16.49 15.57 -6.74
N LEU A 6 15.39 14.82 -6.68
CA LEU A 6 14.73 14.27 -7.85
C LEU A 6 13.97 15.34 -8.66
N PRO A 7 13.82 15.21 -9.99
CA PRO A 7 12.94 16.07 -10.79
C PRO A 7 11.49 16.13 -10.27
N ALA A 8 10.80 17.25 -10.53
CA ALA A 8 9.42 17.48 -10.08
C ALA A 8 8.41 16.47 -10.67
N ASP A 9 8.67 16.02 -11.89
CA ASP A 9 7.91 15.02 -12.66
C ASP A 9 8.36 13.58 -12.38
N THR A 10 9.14 13.35 -11.32
CA THR A 10 9.49 11.98 -10.91
C THR A 10 8.28 11.29 -10.29
N LEU A 11 7.92 10.11 -10.80
CA LEU A 11 6.95 9.23 -10.16
C LEU A 11 7.59 8.53 -8.95
N LEU A 12 7.03 8.75 -7.76
CA LEU A 12 7.47 8.15 -6.51
C LEU A 12 6.44 7.12 -6.07
N CYS A 13 6.89 5.92 -5.72
CA CYS A 13 6.04 4.84 -5.24
C CYS A 13 6.54 4.32 -3.89
N SER A 14 5.61 4.15 -2.95
CA SER A 14 5.82 3.44 -1.68
C SER A 14 5.46 1.97 -1.84
N THR A 15 6.25 1.08 -1.24
CA THR A 15 6.07 -0.38 -1.28
C THR A 15 6.30 -1.01 0.10
N ASP A 16 5.88 -2.27 0.26
CA ASP A 16 6.11 -3.11 1.43
C ASP A 16 7.35 -4.00 1.22
N LEU A 17 8.03 -4.40 2.30
CA LEU A 17 9.19 -5.30 2.27
C LEU A 17 8.85 -6.71 1.78
N PHE A 18 7.62 -7.18 2.04
CA PHE A 18 7.14 -8.49 1.63
C PHE A 18 6.23 -8.41 0.39
N MET A 19 6.34 -7.33 -0.37
CA MET A 19 5.57 -7.13 -1.59
C MET A 19 6.08 -8.04 -2.71
N LEU A 20 5.18 -8.88 -3.23
CA LEU A 20 5.31 -9.60 -4.48
C LEU A 20 4.67 -8.74 -5.57
N MET A 21 5.49 -8.31 -6.53
CA MET A 21 5.12 -7.36 -7.57
C MET A 21 5.39 -7.99 -8.94
N SER A 22 4.35 -8.10 -9.77
CA SER A 22 4.52 -8.50 -11.17
C SER A 22 4.95 -7.29 -12.03
N PRO A 23 5.60 -7.51 -13.19
CA PRO A 23 6.07 -6.42 -14.04
C PRO A 23 4.97 -5.45 -14.51
N GLU A 24 3.73 -5.94 -14.62
CA GLU A 24 2.55 -5.16 -15.04
C GLU A 24 2.21 -4.03 -14.06
N TYR A 25 2.56 -4.19 -12.79
CA TYR A 25 2.24 -3.17 -11.77
C TYR A 25 2.82 -1.80 -12.12
N LEU A 26 4.06 -1.73 -12.60
CA LEU A 26 4.68 -0.44 -12.93
C LEU A 26 3.91 0.28 -14.06
N HIS A 27 3.33 -0.49 -14.99
CA HIS A 27 2.47 0.06 -16.03
C HIS A 27 1.15 0.58 -15.45
N HIS A 28 0.47 -0.21 -14.60
CA HIS A 28 -0.77 0.20 -13.94
C HIS A 28 -0.57 1.42 -13.05
N ALA A 29 0.50 1.45 -12.25
CA ALA A 29 0.87 2.58 -11.41
C ALA A 29 1.00 3.86 -12.25
N ARG A 30 1.69 3.78 -13.39
CA ARG A 30 1.85 4.93 -14.30
C ARG A 30 0.53 5.35 -14.95
N LEU A 31 -0.35 4.42 -15.33
CA LEU A 31 -1.64 4.75 -15.93
C LEU A 31 -2.62 5.39 -14.93
N ASN A 32 -2.53 4.99 -13.66
CA ASN A 32 -3.44 5.42 -12.61
C ASN A 32 -2.96 6.65 -11.83
N THR A 33 -1.70 7.08 -12.03
CA THR A 33 -1.16 8.33 -11.48
C THR A 33 -1.03 9.38 -12.58
N VAL A 34 -1.61 10.58 -12.39
CA VAL A 34 -1.63 11.65 -13.40
C VAL A 34 -1.03 12.92 -12.81
N PRO A 35 0.01 13.52 -13.43
CA PRO A 35 0.65 14.71 -12.89
C PRO A 35 -0.33 15.87 -12.74
N GLY A 36 -0.33 16.53 -11.58
CA GLY A 36 -1.18 17.69 -11.29
C GLY A 36 -2.63 17.33 -10.95
N GLU A 37 -3.02 16.07 -11.07
CA GLU A 37 -4.43 15.66 -11.01
C GLU A 37 -4.68 14.51 -10.03
N ARG A 38 -3.85 13.45 -10.04
CA ARG A 38 -4.26 12.18 -9.42
C ARG A 38 -3.11 11.36 -8.85
N LEU A 39 -3.24 10.96 -7.59
CA LEU A 39 -2.41 9.93 -6.96
C LEU A 39 -3.07 8.55 -7.09
N SER A 40 -2.27 7.49 -7.10
CA SER A 40 -2.74 6.10 -7.06
C SER A 40 -2.44 5.49 -5.70
N PHE A 41 -3.41 4.80 -5.11
CA PHE A 41 -3.33 4.06 -3.85
C PHE A 41 -3.81 2.63 -4.10
N PRO A 42 -2.96 1.75 -4.67
CA PRO A 42 -3.36 0.39 -5.00
C PRO A 42 -3.72 -0.40 -3.73
N VAL A 43 -4.70 -1.30 -3.85
CA VAL A 43 -5.10 -2.20 -2.77
C VAL A 43 -4.49 -3.58 -3.05
N PRO A 44 -3.46 -4.00 -2.31
CA PRO A 44 -2.77 -5.26 -2.55
C PRO A 44 -3.58 -6.44 -1.98
N PHE A 45 -3.29 -7.64 -2.49
CA PHE A 45 -3.83 -8.87 -1.93
C PHE A 45 -2.92 -9.44 -0.83
N GLN A 46 -3.40 -9.57 0.40
CA GLN A 46 -2.70 -10.25 1.50
C GLN A 46 -2.93 -11.76 1.43
N ARG A 47 -1.85 -12.53 1.28
CA ARG A 47 -1.91 -13.99 1.37
C ARG A 47 -1.95 -14.44 2.84
N VAL A 48 -2.69 -15.51 3.11
CA VAL A 48 -2.89 -16.06 4.47
C VAL A 48 -2.15 -17.36 4.72
N LEU A 49 -1.60 -17.97 3.67
CA LEU A 49 -0.75 -19.15 3.72
C LEU A 49 0.53 -18.92 2.90
N PRO A 50 1.65 -19.60 3.23
CA PRO A 50 2.81 -19.68 2.35
C PRO A 50 2.43 -20.21 0.97
N LEU A 51 3.19 -19.83 -0.07
CA LEU A 51 3.03 -20.43 -1.39
C LEU A 51 3.59 -21.85 -1.36
N ASP A 52 2.72 -22.85 -1.24
CA ASP A 52 3.12 -24.25 -1.44
C ASP A 52 3.27 -24.57 -2.94
N ASN A 53 2.58 -23.83 -3.82
CA ASN A 53 2.72 -23.82 -5.28
C ASN A 53 2.32 -22.46 -5.87
N ASP A 54 3.01 -22.01 -6.94
CA ASP A 54 2.76 -20.74 -7.63
C ASP A 54 1.36 -20.61 -8.27
N ASP A 55 0.58 -21.70 -8.33
CA ASP A 55 -0.74 -21.78 -8.97
C ASP A 55 -1.92 -21.34 -8.07
N GLU A 56 -1.70 -21.08 -6.78
CA GLU A 56 -2.76 -20.50 -5.95
C GLU A 56 -2.95 -19.01 -6.28
N GLY A 57 -3.82 -18.77 -7.26
CA GLY A 57 -4.25 -17.44 -7.68
C GLY A 57 -4.95 -16.65 -6.57
N ILE A 58 -5.28 -15.39 -6.88
CA ILE A 58 -6.04 -14.51 -5.99
C ILE A 58 -7.46 -15.04 -5.84
N SER A 59 -7.84 -15.46 -4.63
CA SER A 59 -9.15 -16.02 -4.33
C SER A 59 -9.56 -15.73 -2.88
N ARG A 60 -10.84 -15.88 -2.54
CA ARG A 60 -11.28 -15.74 -1.15
C ARG A 60 -10.69 -16.80 -0.21
N SER A 61 -10.27 -17.93 -0.76
CA SER A 61 -9.65 -19.04 -0.02
C SER A 61 -8.13 -18.94 0.06
N SER A 62 -7.50 -17.95 -0.58
CA SER A 62 -6.03 -17.76 -0.52
C SER A 62 -5.62 -16.46 0.17
N GLY A 63 -6.60 -15.61 0.57
CA GLY A 63 -6.31 -14.35 1.23
C GLY A 63 -7.42 -13.30 1.13
N PHE A 64 -7.05 -12.04 1.32
CA PHE A 64 -7.98 -10.90 1.28
C PHE A 64 -7.33 -9.62 0.76
N TRP A 65 -8.13 -8.68 0.29
CA TRP A 65 -7.67 -7.35 -0.13
C TRP A 65 -7.45 -6.42 1.06
N ARG A 66 -6.28 -5.77 1.17
CA ARG A 66 -5.96 -4.82 2.27
C ARG A 66 -6.60 -3.45 2.05
N SER A 67 -7.92 -3.38 1.94
CA SER A 67 -8.66 -2.13 1.66
C SER A 67 -8.53 -1.08 2.77
N PHE A 68 -8.08 -1.46 3.96
CA PHE A 68 -7.85 -0.57 5.10
C PHE A 68 -6.44 0.06 5.10
N ASP A 69 -5.53 -0.39 4.24
CA ASP A 69 -4.14 0.05 4.24
C ASP A 69 -3.83 1.10 3.16
N TYR A 70 -3.23 2.21 3.57
CA TYR A 70 -2.88 3.34 2.71
C TYR A 70 -1.37 3.53 2.55
N GLY A 71 -0.55 2.62 3.09
CA GLY A 71 0.92 2.69 3.02
C GLY A 71 1.49 2.51 1.61
N LEU A 72 0.69 1.97 0.69
CA LEU A 72 1.04 1.80 -0.73
C LEU A 72 0.40 2.90 -1.56
N PHE A 73 1.24 3.63 -2.27
CA PHE A 73 0.82 4.71 -3.15
C PHE A 73 1.86 4.99 -4.22
N CYS A 74 1.43 5.61 -5.31
CA CYS A 74 2.26 6.22 -6.32
C CYS A 74 1.77 7.63 -6.64
N GLY A 75 2.67 8.61 -6.61
CA GLY A 75 2.39 10.02 -6.88
C GLY A 75 3.57 10.73 -7.52
N TYR A 76 3.32 11.72 -8.36
CA TYR A 76 4.39 12.58 -8.84
C TYR A 76 4.94 13.43 -7.70
N LYS A 77 6.26 13.61 -7.65
CA LYS A 77 6.94 14.36 -6.58
C LYS A 77 6.27 15.72 -6.37
N GLN A 78 5.98 16.47 -7.44
CA GLN A 78 5.32 17.77 -7.35
C GLN A 78 3.94 17.72 -6.67
N ASP A 79 3.18 16.66 -6.90
CA ASP A 79 1.82 16.51 -6.37
C ASP A 79 1.85 16.10 -4.89
N ILE A 80 2.75 15.19 -4.52
CA ILE A 80 3.00 14.83 -3.12
C ILE A 80 3.48 16.07 -2.35
N MET A 81 4.43 16.82 -2.91
CA MET A 81 4.94 18.04 -2.27
C MET A 81 3.88 19.12 -2.14
N ARG A 82 2.98 19.25 -3.13
CA ARG A 82 1.83 20.15 -3.08
C ARG A 82 0.84 19.73 -2.00
N ALA A 83 0.47 18.45 -1.96
CA ALA A 83 -0.42 17.88 -0.94
C ALA A 83 0.11 18.12 0.47
N CYS A 84 1.43 17.99 0.66
CA CYS A 84 2.06 18.17 1.97
C CYS A 84 2.54 19.60 2.25
N GLU A 85 2.30 20.56 1.36
CA GLU A 85 2.78 21.95 1.50
C GLU A 85 4.29 22.04 1.79
N GLY A 86 5.09 21.15 1.20
CA GLY A 86 6.53 21.06 1.43
C GLY A 86 6.96 20.41 2.75
N GLN A 87 6.02 19.97 3.58
CA GLN A 87 6.27 19.23 4.82
C GLN A 87 6.39 17.72 4.57
N ASN A 88 6.86 16.97 5.58
CA ASN A 88 6.76 15.51 5.56
C ASN A 88 5.33 15.10 5.93
N PHE A 89 4.86 13.99 5.39
CA PHE A 89 3.64 13.31 5.85
C PHE A 89 3.99 12.23 6.87
N ALA A 90 3.11 12.01 7.85
CA ALA A 90 3.32 11.05 8.93
C ALA A 90 3.09 9.60 8.48
N SER A 91 2.16 9.38 7.55
CA SER A 91 1.79 8.06 7.03
C SER A 91 1.16 8.16 5.65
N GLY A 92 0.97 7.02 4.98
CA GLY A 92 0.22 6.99 3.73
C GLY A 92 -1.25 7.45 3.88
N ALA A 93 -1.86 7.21 5.04
CA ALA A 93 -3.20 7.74 5.35
C ALA A 93 -3.21 9.26 5.51
N ASP A 94 -2.18 9.83 6.16
CA ASP A 94 -2.01 11.30 6.23
C ASP A 94 -1.84 11.91 4.83
N LEU A 95 -1.03 11.27 3.97
CA LEU A 95 -0.89 11.71 2.57
C LEU A 95 -2.21 11.61 1.80
N TYR A 96 -2.98 10.55 2.00
CA TYR A 96 -4.29 10.35 1.37
C TYR A 96 -5.24 11.52 1.71
N GLU A 97 -5.39 11.84 2.99
CA GLU A 97 -6.28 12.92 3.45
C GLU A 97 -5.80 14.30 2.94
N ARG A 98 -4.49 14.55 2.95
CA ARG A 98 -3.90 15.78 2.42
C ARG A 98 -4.04 15.92 0.89
N ALA A 99 -3.97 14.82 0.16
CA ALA A 99 -4.20 14.86 -1.29
C ALA A 99 -5.63 15.34 -1.59
N LEU A 100 -6.62 14.76 -0.89
CA LEU A 100 -8.01 15.15 -1.05
C LEU A 100 -8.26 16.61 -0.67
N SER A 101 -7.61 17.12 0.38
CA SER A 101 -7.78 18.52 0.82
C SER A 101 -7.21 19.56 -0.16
N THR A 102 -6.28 19.17 -1.04
CA THR A 102 -5.66 20.06 -2.05
C THR A 102 -6.34 20.02 -3.42
N GLY A 103 -7.44 19.27 -3.54
CA GLY A 103 -8.19 19.08 -4.78
C GLY A 103 -7.56 18.09 -5.75
N LEU A 104 -6.57 17.30 -5.31
CA LEU A 104 -6.06 16.16 -6.07
C LEU A 104 -7.05 14.99 -5.93
N ASN A 105 -7.25 14.27 -7.02
CA ASN A 105 -7.98 13.02 -7.01
C ASN A 105 -7.11 11.88 -6.45
N VAL A 106 -7.77 10.88 -5.88
CA VAL A 106 -7.12 9.62 -5.51
C VAL A 106 -7.80 8.46 -6.24
N PHE A 107 -7.01 7.68 -6.97
CA PHE A 107 -7.43 6.40 -7.51
C PHE A 107 -7.10 5.28 -6.53
N ARG A 108 -8.09 4.47 -6.18
CA ARG A 108 -7.92 3.34 -5.26
C ARG A 108 -8.74 2.15 -5.75
N ALA A 109 -8.06 1.04 -6.03
CA ALA A 109 -8.66 -0.18 -6.54
C ALA A 109 -7.82 -1.41 -6.17
N PRO A 110 -8.43 -2.61 -6.11
CA PRO A 110 -7.69 -3.87 -6.09
C PRO A 110 -6.65 -3.94 -7.21
N GLU A 111 -5.40 -4.25 -6.86
CA GLU A 111 -4.29 -4.37 -7.79
C GLU A 111 -3.80 -5.82 -7.81
N HIS A 112 -4.18 -6.56 -8.86
CA HIS A 112 -3.86 -7.98 -9.00
C HIS A 112 -2.37 -8.24 -9.24
N ALA A 113 -1.64 -7.25 -9.75
CA ALA A 113 -0.19 -7.30 -9.91
C ALA A 113 0.57 -7.15 -8.58
N LEU A 114 -0.14 -6.90 -7.47
CA LEU A 114 0.43 -6.77 -6.13
C LEU A 114 -0.17 -7.77 -5.15
N SER A 115 0.70 -8.56 -4.52
CA SER A 115 0.32 -9.35 -3.35
C SER A 115 1.38 -9.25 -2.27
N ILE A 116 0.97 -9.34 -1.01
CA ILE A 116 1.89 -9.38 0.13
C ILE A 116 2.02 -10.83 0.56
N GLY A 117 3.25 -11.32 0.56
CA GLY A 117 3.58 -12.67 1.00
C GLY A 117 3.16 -12.90 2.45
N TRP A 118 2.81 -14.14 2.75
CA TRP A 118 2.63 -14.55 4.14
C TRP A 118 3.98 -14.48 4.87
N HIS A 119 3.96 -13.91 6.07
CA HIS A 119 5.10 -13.87 6.97
C HIS A 119 4.59 -13.76 8.41
N GLU A 120 5.41 -14.23 9.35
CA GLU A 120 5.15 -14.07 10.78
C GLU A 120 5.22 -12.58 11.16
N ARG A 121 4.31 -12.17 12.07
CA ARG A 121 4.17 -10.78 12.51
C ARG A 121 4.13 -10.69 14.02
N GLU A 122 5.16 -10.09 14.58
CA GLU A 122 5.21 -9.75 16.01
C GLU A 122 4.70 -8.32 16.22
N CYS A 123 3.50 -8.18 16.77
CA CYS A 123 2.91 -6.86 17.05
C CYS A 123 3.35 -6.27 18.39
N ARG A 124 4.01 -7.06 19.24
CA ARG A 124 4.53 -6.62 20.54
C ARG A 124 6.01 -6.30 20.42
N ASP A 125 6.28 -5.19 19.76
CA ASP A 125 7.61 -4.60 19.64
C ASP A 125 7.59 -3.21 20.28
N GLU A 126 8.55 -2.96 21.16
CA GLU A 126 8.74 -1.68 21.87
C GLU A 126 9.07 -0.52 20.92
N GLN A 127 9.48 -0.82 19.69
CA GLN A 127 9.78 0.18 18.65
C GLN A 127 8.54 0.68 17.91
N LEU A 128 7.41 -0.02 17.99
CA LEU A 128 6.17 0.36 17.32
C LEU A 128 5.41 1.43 18.13
N SER A 129 4.92 2.45 17.45
CA SER A 129 3.95 3.39 18.02
C SER A 129 2.61 2.70 18.31
N VAL A 130 1.77 3.34 19.13
CA VAL A 130 0.44 2.82 19.49
C VAL A 130 -0.44 2.57 18.26
N ASP A 131 -0.38 3.45 17.26
CA ASP A 131 -1.15 3.30 16.03
C ASP A 131 -0.60 2.14 15.17
N GLU A 132 0.72 1.98 15.09
CA GLU A 132 1.36 0.87 14.38
C GLU A 132 1.05 -0.48 15.04
N GLN A 133 1.07 -0.55 16.37
CA GLN A 133 0.66 -1.74 17.12
C GLN A 133 -0.80 -2.10 16.84
N ARG A 134 -1.72 -1.13 16.92
CA ARG A 134 -3.15 -1.36 16.62
C ARG A 134 -3.35 -1.86 15.19
N ASN A 135 -2.67 -1.27 14.21
CA ASN A 135 -2.76 -1.69 12.82
C ASN A 135 -2.22 -3.12 12.62
N CYS A 136 -1.14 -3.47 13.31
CA CYS A 136 -0.58 -4.83 13.29
C CYS A 136 -1.57 -5.84 13.91
N GLU A 137 -2.17 -5.52 15.05
CA GLU A 137 -3.15 -6.39 15.70
C GLU A 137 -4.40 -6.59 14.85
N GLU A 138 -4.89 -5.54 14.20
CA GLU A 138 -6.01 -5.62 13.26
C GLU A 138 -5.67 -6.51 12.06
N MET A 139 -4.44 -6.39 11.54
CA MET A 139 -3.94 -7.28 10.49
C MET A 139 -3.92 -8.75 10.92
N ASN A 140 -3.40 -9.05 12.12
CA ASN A 140 -3.37 -10.41 12.66
C ASN A 140 -4.78 -10.97 12.86
N LYS A 141 -5.72 -10.15 13.33
CA LYS A 141 -7.14 -10.54 13.43
C LYS A 141 -7.71 -10.90 12.06
N ASN A 142 -7.47 -10.08 11.03
CA ASN A 142 -7.97 -10.32 9.68
C ASN A 142 -7.35 -11.58 9.05
N LEU A 143 -6.05 -11.80 9.26
CA LEU A 143 -5.38 -13.04 8.88
C LEU A 143 -6.05 -14.25 9.53
N ASN A 144 -6.24 -14.23 10.85
CA ASN A 144 -6.84 -15.35 11.59
C ASN A 144 -8.26 -15.67 11.09
N LEU A 145 -9.08 -14.63 10.84
CA LEU A 145 -10.42 -14.81 10.29
C LEU A 145 -10.38 -15.44 8.90
N ALA A 146 -9.49 -14.96 8.02
CA ALA A 146 -9.37 -15.48 6.67
C ALA A 146 -8.81 -16.92 6.67
N SER A 147 -7.81 -17.23 7.51
CA SER A 147 -7.30 -18.58 7.71
C SER A 147 -8.37 -19.54 8.24
N SER A 148 -9.23 -19.09 9.17
CA SER A 148 -10.32 -19.94 9.69
C SER A 148 -11.41 -20.26 8.66
N ALA A 149 -11.54 -19.45 7.60
CA ALA A 149 -12.53 -19.66 6.55
C ALA A 149 -12.06 -20.65 5.46
N ILE A 150 -10.82 -21.13 5.56
CA ILE A 150 -10.19 -22.05 4.60
C ILE A 150 -10.20 -23.50 5.12
N ASN A 151 -10.37 -23.70 6.43
CA ASN A 151 -10.46 -25.01 7.08
C ASN A 151 -11.88 -25.58 7.12
#